data_AF-A0A8T9DEW9-F1
#
_entry.id   AF-A0A8T9DEW9-F1
#
_cell.length_a   1.000
_cell.length_b   1.000
_cell.length_c   1.000
_cell.angle_alpha   90.00
_cell.angle_beta   90.00
_cell.angle_gamma   90.00
#
_symmetry.space_group_name_H-M   'P 1'
#
loop_
_entity.id
_entity.type
_entity.pdbx_description
1 polymer ?
#
loop_
_entity_poly.entity_id
_entity_poly.type
_entity_poly.pdbx_seq_one_letter_code
_entity_poly.pdbx_strand_id
1 'polypeptide(L)'
;MPVRLGLKKGEPVKMRLIALRKSEAAAQEARRKINKEAKAKGNQVRPETLIAAGFVILVTSLGQEEFPAGTVLKLYRMRWRIELAFKRLKSLIGLRAPPAKDPRIAKPWILAHFLIALVTEPLSQEFGVSPP
;
A
#
# COMPACT_ATOMS: atom_id res chain seq x y z
N MET A 1 17.25 10.82 5.05
CA MET A 1 18.11 10.76 6.25
C MET A 1 18.45 9.31 6.53
N PRO A 2 19.73 8.93 6.76
CA PRO A 2 20.07 7.57 7.19
C PRO A 2 19.57 7.31 8.62
N VAL A 3 19.08 6.10 8.88
CA VAL A 3 18.59 5.65 10.19
C VAL A 3 19.07 4.22 10.44
N ARG A 4 19.25 3.81 11.70
CA ARG A 4 19.48 2.41 12.05
C ARG A 4 18.21 1.84 12.65
N LEU A 5 17.69 0.76 12.08
CA LEU A 5 16.51 0.09 12.60
C LEU A 5 16.94 -1.07 13.50
N GLY A 6 16.60 -0.99 14.79
CA GLY A 6 16.82 -2.07 15.73
C GLY A 6 15.91 -3.27 15.42
N LEU A 7 16.50 -4.46 15.29
CA LEU A 7 15.76 -5.70 15.11
C LEU A 7 15.56 -6.40 16.46
N LYS A 8 14.46 -7.16 16.62
CA LYS A 8 14.21 -7.96 17.84
C LYS A 8 15.31 -9.00 18.10
N LYS A 9 15.98 -9.47 17.04
CA LYS A 9 17.19 -10.30 17.06
C LYS A 9 18.08 -9.88 15.88
N GLY A 10 19.38 -9.81 16.11
CA GLY A 10 20.38 -9.44 15.10
C GLY A 10 20.82 -7.98 15.16
N GLU A 11 21.78 -7.63 14.32
CA GLU A 11 22.37 -6.29 14.30
C GLU A 11 21.43 -5.24 13.68
N PRO A 12 21.48 -3.98 14.15
CA PRO A 12 20.69 -2.90 13.57
C PRO A 12 21.03 -2.69 12.09
N VAL A 13 20.00 -2.66 11.25
CA VAL A 13 20.18 -2.49 9.80
C VAL A 13 20.19 -1.02 9.44
N LYS A 14 21.18 -0.61 8.63
CA LYS A 14 21.23 0.73 8.06
C LYS A 14 20.12 0.87 7.01
N MET A 15 19.25 1.84 7.25
CA MET A 15 18.09 2.17 6.43
C MET A 15 18.08 3.67 6.15
N ARG A 16 17.10 4.10 5.37
CA ARG A 16 16.84 5.49 5.04
C ARG A 16 15.40 5.84 5.39
N LEU A 17 15.23 6.92 6.14
CA LEU A 17 13.95 7.53 6.43
C LEU A 17 13.63 8.61 5.40
N ILE A 18 12.41 8.55 4.87
CA ILE A 18 11.81 9.54 3.97
C ILE A 18 10.53 10.05 4.65
N ALA A 19 10.44 11.35 4.87
CA ALA A 19 9.24 12.01 5.39
C ALA A 19 8.76 13.05 4.39
N LEU A 20 7.58 12.84 3.83
CA LEU A 20 6.94 13.78 2.90
C LEU A 20 5.78 14.49 3.60
N ARG A 21 5.78 15.83 3.58
CA ARG A 21 4.66 16.61 4.12
C ARG A 21 3.41 16.37 3.28
N LYS A 22 2.30 16.06 3.96
CA LYS A 22 0.97 16.00 3.33
C LYS A 22 0.47 17.41 3.02
N SER A 23 -0.55 17.51 2.17
CA SER A 23 -1.34 18.75 2.10
C SER A 23 -1.98 19.03 3.46
N GLU A 24 -2.25 20.30 3.75
CA GLU A 24 -2.84 20.67 5.04
C GLU A 24 -4.21 20.02 5.26
N ALA A 25 -5.02 19.93 4.20
CA ALA A 25 -6.30 19.22 4.22
C ALA A 25 -6.13 17.74 4.60
N ALA A 26 -5.19 17.02 3.96
CA ALA A 26 -4.95 15.61 4.26
C ALA A 26 -4.32 15.40 5.65
N ALA A 27 -3.48 16.33 6.11
CA ALA A 27 -2.93 16.30 7.47
C ALA A 27 -4.02 16.50 8.53
N GLN A 28 -4.93 17.45 8.32
CA GLN A 28 -6.07 17.69 9.21
C GLN A 28 -7.03 16.50 9.25
N GLU A 29 -7.34 15.90 8.10
CA GLU A 29 -8.17 14.69 8.04
C GLU A 29 -7.52 13.52 8.80
N ALA A 30 -6.22 13.30 8.62
CA ALA A 30 -5.48 12.27 9.35
C ALA A 30 -5.52 12.52 10.88
N ARG A 31 -5.29 13.75 11.33
CA ARG A 31 -5.39 14.13 12.75
C ARG A 31 -6.80 13.89 13.30
N ARG A 32 -7.85 14.24 12.55
CA ARG A 32 -9.26 13.98 12.92
C ARG A 32 -9.54 12.49 13.10
N LYS A 33 -9.09 11.65 12.16
CA LYS A 33 -9.23 10.19 12.23
C LYS A 33 -8.54 9.62 13.47
N ILE A 34 -7.29 10.02 13.73
CA ILE A 34 -6.52 9.60 14.92
C ILE A 34 -7.24 9.98 16.21
N ASN A 35 -7.71 11.22 16.33
CA ASN A 35 -8.45 11.68 17.52
C ASN A 35 -9.77 10.91 17.72
N LYS A 36 -10.51 10.62 16.64
CA LYS A 36 -11.74 9.84 16.69
C LYS A 36 -11.48 8.41 17.19
N GLU A 37 -10.45 7.75 16.67
CA GLU A 37 -10.07 6.41 17.10
C GLU A 37 -9.58 6.37 18.55
N ALA A 38 -8.80 7.36 18.96
CA ALA A 38 -8.30 7.46 20.34
C ALA A 38 -9.45 7.68 21.33
N LYS A 39 -10.40 8.56 21.00
CA LYS A 39 -11.62 8.77 21.79
C LYS A 39 -12.46 7.49 21.90
N ALA A 40 -12.65 6.75 20.79
CA ALA A 40 -13.38 5.49 20.81
C ALA A 40 -12.70 4.41 21.68
N LYS A 41 -11.37 4.48 21.83
CA LYS A 41 -10.57 3.57 22.66
C LYS A 41 -10.28 4.11 24.08
N GLY A 42 -10.82 5.27 24.46
CA GLY A 42 -10.56 5.90 25.75
C GLY A 42 -9.12 6.37 25.97
N ASN A 43 -8.33 6.50 24.90
CA ASN A 43 -6.91 6.84 24.98
C ASN A 43 -6.66 8.31 24.60
N GLN A 44 -5.63 8.90 25.23
CA GLN A 44 -5.14 10.22 24.85
C GLN A 44 -4.08 10.11 23.75
N VAL A 45 -4.19 10.95 22.72
CA VAL A 45 -3.22 10.98 21.61
C VAL A 45 -1.98 11.73 22.06
N ARG A 46 -0.81 11.14 21.79
CA ARG A 46 0.48 11.78 22.05
C ARG A 46 0.74 12.92 21.05
N PRO A 47 1.35 14.05 21.45
CA PRO A 47 1.65 15.17 20.56
C PRO A 47 2.46 14.76 19.32
N GLU A 48 3.42 13.84 19.49
CA GLU A 48 4.30 13.35 18.42
C GLU A 48 3.51 12.63 17.34
N THR A 49 2.44 11.92 17.70
CA THR A 49 1.55 11.25 16.76
C THR A 49 0.80 12.25 15.89
N LEU A 50 0.39 13.40 16.45
CA LEU A 50 -0.27 14.47 15.69
C LEU A 50 0.69 15.21 14.75
N ILE A 51 1.96 15.33 15.14
CA ILE A 51 3.03 15.83 14.28
C ILE A 51 3.24 14.84 13.12
N ALA A 52 3.44 13.56 13.42
CA ALA A 52 3.66 12.50 12.44
C ALA A 52 2.48 12.35 11.46
N ALA A 53 1.25 12.61 11.91
CA ALA A 53 0.05 12.58 11.06
C ALA A 53 0.14 13.51 9.85
N GLY A 54 0.92 14.60 9.96
CA GLY A 54 1.18 15.55 8.88
C GLY A 54 2.11 15.04 7.78
N PHE A 55 2.70 13.85 7.95
CA PHE A 55 3.68 13.29 7.02
C PHE A 55 3.27 11.91 6.51
N VAL A 56 3.75 11.59 5.32
CA VAL A 56 3.93 10.20 4.87
C VAL A 56 5.35 9.82 5.23
N ILE A 57 5.50 8.84 6.12
CA ILE A 57 6.79 8.38 6.62
C ILE A 57 7.07 7.00 6.03
N LEU A 58 8.19 6.86 5.32
CA LEU A 58 8.65 5.62 4.72
C LEU A 58 10.06 5.30 5.21
N VAL A 59 10.33 4.00 5.41
CA VAL A 59 11.67 3.47 5.69
C VAL A 59 12.05 2.53 4.56
N THR A 60 13.26 2.68 4.02
CA THR A 60 13.74 1.89 2.88
C THR A 60 15.25 1.60 2.99
N SER A 61 15.69 0.46 2.48
CA SER A 61 17.11 0.13 2.29
C SER A 61 17.67 0.67 0.97
N LEU A 62 16.84 1.23 0.10
CA LEU A 62 17.24 1.70 -1.22
C LEU A 62 18.20 2.90 -1.12
N GLY A 63 19.25 2.85 -1.95
CA GLY A 63 20.27 3.88 -2.05
C GLY A 63 19.68 5.24 -2.46
N GLN A 64 20.24 6.32 -1.93
CA GLN A 64 19.74 7.67 -2.20
C GLN A 64 19.99 8.13 -3.64
N GLU A 65 21.12 7.72 -4.23
CA GLU A 65 21.52 8.14 -5.58
C GLU A 65 20.66 7.47 -6.65
N GLU A 66 20.48 6.14 -6.55
CA GLU A 66 19.67 5.38 -7.50
C GLU A 66 18.16 5.60 -7.30
N PHE A 67 17.72 5.76 -6.04
CA PHE A 67 16.31 5.94 -5.70
C PHE A 67 16.06 7.23 -4.92
N PRO A 68 15.90 8.38 -5.62
CA PRO A 68 15.47 9.61 -4.99
C PRO A 68 14.13 9.46 -4.25
N ALA A 69 13.87 10.32 -3.26
CA ALA A 69 12.69 10.21 -2.41
C ALA A 69 11.36 10.20 -3.19
N GLY A 70 11.26 10.99 -4.25
CA GLY A 70 10.10 11.02 -5.15
C GLY A 70 9.86 9.69 -5.86
N THR A 71 10.92 8.99 -6.27
CA THR A 71 10.85 7.66 -6.89
C THR A 71 10.35 6.61 -5.90
N VAL A 72 10.89 6.61 -4.67
CA VAL A 72 10.43 5.70 -3.61
C VAL A 72 8.96 5.93 -3.29
N LEU A 73 8.50 7.19 -3.24
CA LEU A 73 7.09 7.52 -3.04
C LEU A 73 6.20 7.02 -4.19
N LYS A 74 6.64 7.19 -5.45
CA LYS A 74 5.92 6.65 -6.62
C LYS A 74 5.81 5.13 -6.55
N LEU A 75 6.90 4.43 -6.24
CA LEU A 75 6.92 2.98 -6.04
C LEU A 75 5.98 2.57 -4.89
N TYR A 76 5.99 3.30 -3.78
CA TYR A 76 5.11 3.01 -2.64
C TYR A 76 3.63 3.20 -2.99
N ARG A 77 3.29 4.17 -3.86
CA ARG A 77 1.92 4.30 -4.40
C ARG A 77 1.50 3.09 -5.23
N MET A 78 2.43 2.40 -5.89
CA MET A 78 2.11 1.18 -6.65
C MET A 78 1.72 0.02 -5.74
N ARG A 79 2.20 -0.03 -4.48
CA ARG A 79 1.76 -1.03 -3.50
C ARG A 79 0.24 -1.09 -3.35
N TRP A 80 -0.40 0.07 -3.19
CA TRP A 80 -1.86 0.16 -3.10
C TRP A 80 -2.54 -0.27 -4.39
N ARG A 81 -1.99 0.11 -5.56
CA ARG A 81 -2.52 -0.31 -6.86
C ARG A 81 -2.47 -1.83 -7.02
N ILE A 82 -1.39 -2.47 -6.57
CA ILE A 82 -1.23 -3.92 -6.57
C ILE A 82 -2.24 -4.59 -5.64
N GLU A 83 -2.41 -4.07 -4.41
CA GLU A 83 -3.43 -4.58 -3.49
C GLU A 83 -4.84 -4.48 -4.06
N LEU A 84 -5.17 -3.35 -4.68
CA LEU A 84 -6.47 -3.14 -5.32
C LEU A 84 -6.64 -4.07 -6.52
N ALA A 85 -5.60 -4.30 -7.32
CA ALA A 85 -5.62 -5.27 -8.41
C ALA A 85 -5.89 -6.69 -7.90
N PHE A 86 -5.22 -7.11 -6.83
CA PHE A 86 -5.51 -8.40 -6.19
C PHE A 86 -6.93 -8.46 -5.61
N LYS A 87 -7.42 -7.37 -5.03
CA LYS A 87 -8.80 -7.29 -4.54
C LYS A 87 -9.79 -7.50 -5.68
N ARG A 88 -9.60 -6.81 -6.81
CA ARG A 88 -10.43 -6.96 -8.03
C ARG A 88 -10.37 -8.37 -8.60
N LEU A 89 -9.18 -8.95 -8.72
CA LEU A 89 -9.01 -10.33 -9.19
C LEU A 89 -9.82 -11.32 -8.35
N LYS A 90 -9.83 -11.13 -7.03
CA LYS A 90 -10.57 -12.01 -6.12
C LYS A 90 -12.08 -11.72 -6.10
N SER A 91 -12.48 -10.46 -6.05
CA SER A 91 -13.88 -10.06 -5.81
C SER A 91 -14.71 -9.92 -7.08
N LEU A 92 -14.11 -9.44 -8.18
CA LEU A 92 -14.80 -9.20 -9.45
C LEU A 92 -14.59 -10.35 -10.43
N ILE A 93 -13.34 -10.80 -10.57
CA ILE A 93 -12.97 -11.84 -11.55
C ILE A 93 -13.14 -13.26 -10.97
N GLY A 94 -13.23 -13.39 -9.64
CA GLY A 94 -13.46 -14.68 -8.99
C GLY A 94 -12.21 -15.57 -8.89
N LEU A 95 -11.00 -15.01 -9.05
CA LEU A 95 -9.74 -15.73 -8.91
C LEU A 95 -9.53 -16.18 -7.45
N ARG A 96 -10.04 -17.38 -7.15
CA ARG A 96 -9.87 -18.18 -5.92
C ARG A 96 -8.81 -19.28 -6.11
N ALA A 97 -8.92 -20.36 -5.34
CA ALA A 97 -8.11 -21.54 -5.53
C ALA A 97 -8.57 -22.33 -6.77
N PRO A 98 -7.64 -22.87 -7.58
CA PRO A 98 -8.00 -23.74 -8.68
C PRO A 98 -8.68 -25.02 -8.18
N PRO A 99 -9.49 -25.69 -9.02
CA PRO A 99 -10.24 -26.88 -8.63
C PRO A 99 -9.35 -28.08 -8.25
N ALA A 100 -8.09 -28.08 -8.69
CA ALA A 100 -7.09 -29.06 -8.30
C ALA A 100 -5.69 -28.42 -8.23
N LYS A 101 -4.78 -29.02 -7.46
CA LYS A 101 -3.37 -28.62 -7.37
C LYS A 101 -2.52 -29.11 -8.54
N ASP A 102 -3.04 -30.02 -9.36
CA ASP A 102 -2.36 -30.50 -10.56
C ASP A 102 -2.06 -29.30 -11.48
N PRO A 103 -0.77 -29.04 -11.83
CA PRO A 103 -0.40 -27.91 -12.68
C PRO A 103 -1.11 -27.88 -14.04
N ARG A 104 -1.49 -29.04 -14.58
CA ARG A 104 -2.22 -29.18 -15.85
C ARG A 104 -3.64 -28.63 -15.77
N ILE A 105 -4.20 -28.54 -14.56
CA ILE A 105 -5.53 -27.99 -14.28
C ILE A 105 -5.40 -26.57 -13.74
N ALA A 106 -4.50 -26.35 -12.79
CA ALA A 106 -4.31 -25.06 -12.13
C ALA A 106 -3.82 -23.97 -13.09
N LYS A 107 -2.87 -24.29 -13.97
CA LYS A 107 -2.27 -23.28 -14.87
C LYS A 107 -3.28 -22.75 -15.90
N PRO A 108 -4.02 -23.58 -16.66
CA PRO A 108 -5.05 -23.07 -17.56
C PRO A 108 -6.16 -22.31 -16.82
N TRP A 109 -6.54 -22.77 -15.63
CA TRP A 109 -7.56 -22.10 -14.82
C TRP A 109 -7.14 -20.69 -14.40
N ILE A 110 -5.90 -20.51 -13.89
CA ILE A 110 -5.36 -19.18 -13.54
C ILE A 110 -5.25 -18.29 -14.78
N LEU A 111 -4.72 -18.84 -15.88
CA LEU A 111 -4.55 -18.10 -17.13
C LEU A 111 -5.89 -17.63 -17.71
N ALA A 112 -6.95 -18.44 -17.62
CA ALA A 112 -8.29 -18.03 -18.03
C ALA A 112 -8.81 -16.84 -17.22
N HIS A 113 -8.60 -16.82 -15.90
CA HIS A 113 -8.97 -15.67 -15.05
C HIS A 113 -8.15 -14.42 -15.39
N PHE A 114 -6.85 -14.57 -15.69
CA PHE A 114 -6.06 -13.44 -16.18
C PHE A 114 -6.52 -12.94 -17.53
N LEU A 115 -6.93 -13.83 -18.45
CA LEU A 115 -7.49 -13.43 -19.73
C LEU A 115 -8.80 -12.66 -19.55
N ILE A 116 -9.70 -13.13 -18.67
CA ILE A 116 -10.92 -12.40 -18.31
C ILE A 116 -10.57 -11.02 -17.73
N ALA A 117 -9.59 -10.93 -16.82
CA ALA A 117 -9.15 -9.67 -16.25
C ALA A 117 -8.62 -8.71 -17.32
N LEU A 118 -7.82 -9.18 -18.27
CA LEU A 118 -7.25 -8.37 -19.34
C LEU A 118 -8.32 -7.87 -20.33
N VAL A 119 -9.31 -8.70 -20.65
CA VAL A 119 -10.42 -8.33 -21.54
C VAL A 119 -11.40 -7.37 -20.88
N THR A 120 -11.59 -7.48 -19.56
CA THR A 120 -12.52 -6.62 -18.79
C THR A 120 -11.90 -5.32 -18.28
N GLU A 121 -10.57 -5.20 -18.28
CA GLU A 121 -9.87 -3.98 -17.85
C GLU A 121 -10.22 -2.75 -18.71
N PRO A 122 -10.21 -2.79 -20.07
CA PRO A 122 -10.59 -1.63 -20.90
C PRO A 122 -12.03 -1.18 -20.64
N LEU A 123 -12.96 -2.13 -20.53
CA LEU A 123 -14.36 -1.86 -20.23
C LEU A 123 -14.50 -1.14 -18.88
N SER A 124 -13.73 -1.57 -17.87
CA SER A 124 -13.74 -0.93 -16.54
C SER A 124 -13.22 0.51 -16.54
N GLN A 125 -12.37 0.90 -17.51
CA GLN A 125 -11.86 2.26 -17.66
C GLN A 125 -12.86 3.17 -18.41
N GLU A 126 -13.61 2.64 -19.37
CA GLU A 126 -14.65 3.36 -20.13
C GLU A 126 -15.87 3.73 -19.28
N PHE A 127 -16.28 2.87 -18.33
CA PHE A 127 -17.43 3.14 -17.47
C PHE A 127 -17.17 4.15 -16.35
N GLY A 128 -16.01 4.82 -16.34
CA GLY A 128 -15.71 5.90 -15.39
C GLY A 128 -15.91 5.51 -13.93
N VAL A 129 -15.78 4.22 -13.59
CA VAL A 129 -15.95 3.74 -12.23
C VAL A 129 -14.74 4.23 -11.43
N SER A 130 -14.87 5.44 -10.88
CA SER A 130 -13.95 5.96 -9.89
C SER A 130 -13.76 4.92 -8.80
N PRO A 131 -12.51 4.58 -8.43
CA PRO A 131 -12.31 3.65 -7.34
C PRO A 131 -12.88 4.26 -6.05
N PRO A 132 -13.54 3.46 -5.17
CA PRO A 132 -13.88 3.91 -3.83
C PRO A 132 -12.63 4.23 -3.00
#